data_AF-A0A9X1RV88-F1
#
_entry.id   AF-A0A9X1RV88-F1
#
_cell.length_a   1.000
_cell.length_b   1.000
_cell.length_c   1.000
_cell.angle_alpha   90.00
_cell.angle_beta   90.00
_cell.angle_gamma   90.00
#
_symmetry.space_group_name_H-M   'P 1'
#
loop_
_entity.id
_entity.type
_entity.pdbx_description
1 polymer ?
#
loop_
_entity_poly.entity_id
_entity_poly.type
_entity_poly.pdbx_seq_one_letter_code
_entity_poly.pdbx_strand_id
1 'polypeptide(L)' 'MADIRIEKKKPVWPWILLIVILAVVAFLYIYGSMDSEENDDKEPELEEVTYVKPQLDLHKNVKEIS' A
#
# COMPACT_ATOMS: atom_id res chain seq x y z
N MET A 1 48.48 -46.98 12.23
CA MET A 1 47.19 -47.02 11.52
C MET A 1 46.18 -46.43 12.49
N ALA A 2 45.90 -45.14 12.38
CA ALA A 2 44.98 -44.48 13.28
C ALA A 2 43.65 -44.33 12.52
N ASP A 3 42.62 -45.02 13.00
CA ASP A 3 41.25 -44.77 12.57
C ASP A 3 40.92 -43.30 12.85
N ILE A 4 40.91 -42.48 11.80
CA ILE A 4 40.55 -41.07 11.92
C ILE A 4 39.04 -41.01 12.14
N ARG A 5 38.65 -40.89 13.41
CA ARG A 5 37.25 -40.71 13.81
C ARG A 5 36.82 -39.32 13.33
N ILE A 6 36.27 -39.26 12.13
CA ILE A 6 35.65 -38.05 11.59
C ILE A 6 34.31 -37.84 12.30
N GLU A 7 34.37 -37.08 13.38
CA GLU A 7 33.21 -36.57 14.07
C GLU A 7 32.55 -35.53 13.17
N LYS A 8 31.46 -35.92 12.50
CA LYS A 8 30.69 -34.98 11.68
C LYS A 8 30.10 -33.92 12.58
N LYS A 9 30.68 -32.71 12.54
CA LYS A 9 30.11 -31.53 13.19
C LYS A 9 28.67 -31.37 12.72
N LYS A 10 27.75 -31.17 13.66
CA LYS A 10 26.33 -30.94 13.35
C LYS A 10 26.23 -29.85 12.28
N PRO A 11 25.38 -30.00 11.25
CA PRO A 11 25.23 -28.97 10.24
C PRO A 11 24.57 -27.74 10.89
N VAL A 12 25.39 -26.77 11.30
CA VAL A 12 24.92 -25.44 11.77
C VAL A 12 24.50 -24.56 10.60
N TRP A 13 24.92 -24.94 9.39
CA TRP A 13 24.67 -24.24 8.14
C TRP A 13 23.18 -23.95 7.83
N PRO A 14 22.22 -24.87 8.06
CA PRO A 14 20.79 -24.61 7.82
C PRO A 14 20.22 -23.54 8.75
N TRP A 15 20.74 -23.44 9.97
CA TRP A 15 20.24 -22.52 10.99
C TRP A 15 20.62 -21.07 10.68
N ILE A 16 21.82 -20.87 10.14
CA ILE A 16 22.30 -19.55 9.73
C ILE A 16 21.42 -19.00 8.59
N LEU A 17 21.09 -19.85 7.62
CA LEU A 17 20.22 -19.49 6.50
C LEU A 17 18.81 -19.10 6.98
N LEU A 18 18.27 -19.84 7.95
CA LEU A 18 16.96 -19.54 8.55
C LEU A 18 16.96 -18.17 9.26
N ILE A 19 18.00 -17.86 10.02
CA ILE A 19 18.14 -16.56 10.71
C ILE A 19 18.24 -15.42 9.69
N VAL A 20 18.99 -15.62 8.60
CA VAL A 20 19.15 -14.60 7.54
C VAL A 20 17.81 -14.30 6.87
N ILE A 21 17.02 -15.33 6.52
CA ILE A 21 15.68 -15.13 5.93
C ILE A 21 14.79 -14.35 6.89
N LEU A 22 14.77 -14.73 8.18
CA LEU A 22 13.94 -14.07 9.19
C LEU A 22 14.35 -12.60 9.38
N ALA A 23 15.66 -12.31 9.37
CA ALA A 23 16.19 -10.96 9.47
C ALA A 23 15.79 -10.10 8.26
N VAL A 24 15.84 -10.64 7.04
CA VAL A 24 15.42 -9.92 5.83
C VAL A 24 13.93 -9.61 5.86
N VAL A 25 13.10 -10.57 6.24
CA VAL A 25 11.63 -10.36 6.35
C VAL A 25 11.31 -9.32 7.41
N ALA A 26 11.94 -9.40 8.59
CA ALA A 26 11.75 -8.42 9.66
C ALA A 26 12.22 -7.02 9.24
N PHE A 27 13.37 -6.93 8.55
CA PHE A 27 13.88 -5.68 8.00
C PHE A 27 12.92 -5.08 6.98
N LEU A 28 12.47 -5.86 6.00
CA LEU A 28 11.50 -5.40 5.00
C LEU A 28 10.16 -5.00 5.62
N TYR A 29 9.70 -5.71 6.65
CA TYR A 29 8.48 -5.36 7.36
C TYR A 29 8.61 -4.01 8.06
N ILE A 30 9.67 -3.81 8.86
CA ILE A 30 9.89 -2.56 9.61
C ILE A 30 10.08 -1.38 8.66
N TYR A 31 10.95 -1.51 7.65
CA TYR A 31 11.22 -0.41 6.72
C TYR A 31 10.09 -0.18 5.71
N GLY A 32 9.39 -1.24 5.29
CA GLY A 32 8.27 -1.14 4.35
C GLY A 32 6.97 -0.68 5.00
N SER A 33 6.71 -1.02 6.27
CA SER A 33 5.52 -0.58 6.98
C SER A 33 5.61 0.89 7.41
N MET A 34 6.81 1.44 7.58
CA MET A 34 6.99 2.87 7.90
C MET A 34 6.52 3.81 6.77
N ASP A 35 6.43 3.33 5.53
CA ASP A 35 5.90 4.08 4.39
C ASP A 35 4.40 3.76 4.13
N SER A 36 3.81 2.89 4.96
CA SER A 36 2.43 2.41 4.81
C SER A 36 1.47 3.02 5.85
N GLU A 37 1.90 3.96 6.69
CA GLU A 37 1.03 4.74 7.59
C GLU A 37 0.14 5.77 6.86
N GLU A 38 -0.29 5.47 5.64
CA GLU A 38 -1.29 6.26 4.91
C GLU A 38 -2.34 5.38 4.20
N ASN A 39 -2.67 4.23 4.80
CA ASN A 39 -3.82 3.41 4.37
C ASN A 39 -4.75 3.08 5.55
N ASP A 40 -5.07 4.08 6.36
CA ASP A 40 -6.20 4.03 7.30
C ASP A 40 -7.12 5.22 6.97
N ASP A 41 -8.32 4.90 6.46
CA ASP A 41 -9.51 5.76 6.47
C ASP A 41 -9.56 7.04 5.61
N LYS A 42 -9.27 6.96 4.31
CA LYS A 42 -9.90 7.91 3.36
C LYS A 42 -11.10 7.23 2.72
N GLU A 43 -12.27 7.35 3.36
CA GLU A 43 -13.54 7.23 2.64
C GLU A 43 -13.44 8.09 1.38
N PRO A 44 -13.81 7.60 0.18
CA PRO A 44 -13.93 8.50 -0.95
C PRO A 44 -15.07 9.45 -0.62
N GLU A 45 -14.76 10.68 -0.21
CA GLU A 45 -15.72 11.77 -0.14
C GLU A 45 -16.31 11.95 -1.54
N LEU A 46 -17.45 11.30 -1.78
CA LEU A 46 -18.18 11.43 -3.02
C LEU A 46 -18.72 12.86 -3.06
N GLU A 47 -18.04 13.73 -3.80
CA GLU A 47 -18.53 15.07 -4.10
C GLU A 47 -19.94 14.95 -4.70
N GLU A 48 -20.96 15.32 -3.93
CA GLU A 48 -22.34 15.38 -4.40
C GLU A 48 -22.45 16.51 -5.43
N VAL A 49 -22.22 16.17 -6.70
CA VAL A 49 -22.49 17.06 -7.84
C VAL A 49 -24.00 17.18 -8.02
N THR A 50 -24.60 18.10 -7.26
CA THR A 50 -25.96 18.56 -7.52
C THR A 50 -26.02 19.12 -8.94
N TYR A 51 -26.82 18.48 -9.80
CA TYR A 51 -27.17 19.01 -11.11
C TYR A 51 -28.05 20.24 -10.93
N VAL A 52 -27.45 21.43 -11.00
CA VAL A 52 -28.21 22.67 -11.17
C VAL A 52 -28.81 22.65 -12.57
N LYS A 53 -30.10 22.34 -12.68
CA LYS A 53 -30.85 22.57 -13.92
C LYS A 53 -30.75 24.06 -14.26
N PRO A 54 -30.21 24.44 -15.44
CA PRO A 54 -30.31 25.82 -15.88
C PRO A 54 -31.80 26.14 -16.06
N GLN A 55 -32.33 27.05 -15.25
CA GLN A 55 -33.61 27.68 -15.55
C GLN A 55 -33.38 28.44 -16.85
N LEU A 56 -33.97 27.95 -17.93
CA LEU A 56 -33.96 28.59 -19.23
C LEU A 56 -34.72 29.92 -19.07
N ASP A 57 -34.00 31.02 -18.85
CA ASP A 57 -34.55 32.38 -18.80
C ASP A 57 -35.05 32.79 -20.18
N LEU A 58 -36.16 32.21 -20.61
CA LEU A 58 -36.89 32.57 -21.82
C LEU A 58 -37.82 33.76 -21.55
N HIS A 59 -37.34 34.81 -20.89
CA HIS A 59 -38.15 36.01 -20.66
C HIS A 59 -37.33 37.30 -20.55
N LYS A 60 -36.75 37.74 -21.67
CA LYS A 60 -36.64 39.17 -22.02
C LYS A 60 -36.01 39.36 -23.40
N ASN A 61 -36.79 39.16 -24.45
CA ASN A 61 -36.49 39.76 -25.76
C ASN A 61 -37.77 40.05 -26.58
N VAL A 62 -38.87 40.40 -25.91
CA VAL A 62 -40.13 40.87 -26.54
C VAL A 62 -40.42 42.32 -26.15
N LYS A 63 -39.37 43.10 -25.82
CA LYS A 63 -39.49 44.55 -25.61
C LYS A 63 -38.66 45.39 -26.58
N GLU A 64 -38.28 44.82 -27.72
CA GLU A 64 -37.64 45.56 -28.82
C GLU A 64 -38.43 45.53 -30.15
N ILE A 65 -39.64 44.98 -30.17
CA ILE A 65 -40.48 44.93 -31.37
C ILE A 65 -41.95 45.13 -31.02
N SER A 66 -42.33 46.32 -30.57
CA SER A 66 -43.58 47.01 -30.93
C SER A 66 -43.63 48.41 -30.33
#